data_AF-A0A2A4RS50-F1
#
_entry.id   AF-A0A2A4RS50-F1
#
_cell.length_a   1.000
_cell.length_b   1.000
_cell.length_c   1.000
_cell.angle_alpha   90.00
_cell.angle_beta   90.00
_cell.angle_gamma   90.00
#
_symmetry.space_group_name_H-M   'P 1'
#
loop_
_entity.id
_entity.type
_entity.pdbx_description
1 polymer ?
#
loop_
_entity_poly.entity_id
_entity_poly.type
_entity_poly.pdbx_seq_one_letter_code
_entity_poly.pdbx_strand_id
1 'polypeptide(L)'
;MRYKSLNEFTDKLPLLDPLSPKNIIGKSTEESIHSGIVNGVLAEINSIINQYKEQYKNLTVVLTGGDTNFLSERLKNSIFANPNFLLEGLNMILIYNSKND
;
A
#
# COMPACT_ATOMS: atom_id res chain seq x y z
N MET A 1 8.50 -4.91 4.74
CA MET A 1 8.69 -6.38 4.65
C MET A 1 9.49 -6.77 3.41
N ARG A 2 9.00 -6.52 2.18
CA ARG A 2 9.65 -6.98 0.93
C ARG A 2 11.14 -6.60 0.79
N TYR A 3 11.50 -5.36 1.12
CA TYR A 3 12.91 -4.92 1.12
C TYR A 3 13.78 -5.73 2.10
N LYS A 4 13.29 -5.94 3.33
CA LYS A 4 13.98 -6.75 4.34
C LYS A 4 14.14 -8.19 3.89
N SER A 5 13.09 -8.79 3.32
CA SER A 5 13.14 -10.18 2.85
C SER A 5 14.21 -10.40 1.77
N LEU A 6 14.39 -9.45 0.84
CA LEU A 6 15.46 -9.57 -0.17
C LEU A 6 16.84 -9.52 0.46
N ASN A 7 17.06 -8.66 1.46
CA ASN A 7 18.34 -8.58 2.15
C ASN A 7 18.60 -9.75 3.11
N GLU A 8 17.59 -10.18 3.89
CA GLU A 8 17.74 -11.22 4.92
C GLU A 8 17.87 -12.63 4.33
N PHE A 9 17.23 -12.90 3.18
CA PHE A 9 17.22 -14.24 2.56
C PHE A 9 18.13 -14.35 1.34
N THR A 10 19.02 -13.39 1.11
CA THR A 10 20.06 -13.47 0.08
C THR A 10 21.39 -12.95 0.61
N ASP A 11 22.50 -13.47 0.09
CA ASP A 11 23.83 -13.17 0.62
C ASP A 11 24.35 -11.76 0.27
N LYS A 12 23.95 -11.21 -0.89
CA LYS A 12 24.55 -9.99 -1.46
C LYS A 12 23.60 -8.84 -1.76
N LEU A 13 22.29 -8.99 -1.55
CA LEU A 13 21.36 -7.90 -1.84
C LEU A 13 21.38 -6.86 -0.70
N PRO A 14 21.48 -5.56 -1.00
CA PRO A 14 21.55 -4.52 0.02
C PRO A 14 20.19 -4.33 0.71
N LEU A 15 20.22 -3.93 1.97
CA LEU A 15 19.05 -3.38 2.65
C LEU A 15 18.83 -1.94 2.15
N LEU A 16 17.63 -1.66 1.64
CA LEU A 16 17.28 -0.38 1.05
C LEU A 16 16.01 0.18 1.70
N ASP A 17 15.98 1.50 1.87
CA ASP A 17 14.77 2.22 2.24
C ASP A 17 13.83 2.38 1.02
N PRO A 18 12.50 2.40 1.21
CA PRO A 18 11.57 2.57 0.11
C PRO A 18 11.82 3.85 -0.68
N LEU A 19 12.05 3.72 -1.98
CA LEU A 19 12.25 4.83 -2.90
C LEU A 19 11.44 4.61 -4.18
N SER A 20 10.93 5.70 -4.75
CA SER A 20 10.16 5.64 -5.99
C SER A 20 11.07 5.32 -7.18
N PRO A 21 10.85 4.21 -7.90
CA PRO A 21 11.63 3.91 -9.09
C PRO A 21 11.36 4.96 -10.18
N LYS A 22 12.41 5.36 -10.90
CA LYS A 22 12.31 6.28 -12.04
C LYS A 22 11.93 5.56 -13.35
N ASN A 23 12.32 4.28 -13.46
CA ASN A 23 12.13 3.45 -14.64
C ASN A 23 11.57 2.08 -14.23
N ILE A 24 10.86 1.42 -15.16
CA ILE A 24 10.39 0.05 -14.98
C ILE A 24 11.56 -0.94 -15.03
N ILE A 25 12.54 -0.72 -15.92
CA ILE A 25 13.73 -1.56 -16.01
C ILE A 25 14.86 -0.88 -15.24
N GLY A 26 15.32 -1.53 -14.17
CA GLY A 26 16.49 -1.09 -13.41
C GLY A 26 17.79 -1.47 -14.12
N LYS A 27 18.83 -0.64 -13.97
CA LYS A 27 20.17 -0.88 -14.53
C LYS A 27 21.22 -1.18 -13.46
N SER A 28 20.84 -1.10 -12.20
CA SER A 28 21.62 -1.61 -11.05
C SER A 28 20.76 -2.57 -10.22
N THR A 29 21.39 -3.24 -9.26
CA THR A 29 20.71 -4.07 -8.27
C THR A 29 19.68 -3.27 -7.50
N GLU A 30 20.05 -2.10 -7.01
CA GLU A 30 19.19 -1.20 -6.24
C GLU A 30 18.00 -0.71 -7.07
N GLU A 31 18.25 -0.26 -8.31
CA GLU A 31 17.18 0.19 -9.20
C GLU A 31 16.20 -0.95 -9.52
N SER A 32 16.72 -2.17 -9.71
CA SER A 32 15.90 -3.35 -10.00
C SER A 32 15.06 -3.77 -8.80
N ILE A 33 15.62 -3.69 -7.58
CA ILE A 33 14.90 -3.95 -6.34
C ILE A 33 13.76 -2.94 -6.16
N HIS A 34 14.05 -1.64 -6.27
CA HIS A 34 13.04 -0.59 -6.14
C HIS A 34 11.93 -0.76 -7.17
N SER A 35 12.31 -1.01 -8.44
CA SER A 35 11.34 -1.21 -9.51
C SER A 35 10.45 -2.42 -9.24
N GLY A 36 11.04 -3.59 -8.97
CA GLY A 36 10.29 -4.83 -8.77
C GLY A 36 9.34 -4.75 -7.58
N ILE A 37 9.82 -4.26 -6.43
CA ILE A 37 9.00 -4.17 -5.22
C ILE A 37 7.85 -3.17 -5.42
N VAL A 38 8.16 -1.93 -5.83
CA VAL A 38 7.15 -0.87 -5.88
C VAL A 38 6.13 -1.13 -6.99
N ASN A 39 6.59 -1.45 -8.20
CA ASN A 39 5.67 -1.74 -9.31
C ASN A 39 4.87 -3.02 -9.07
N GLY A 40 5.46 -4.03 -8.43
CA GLY A 40 4.77 -5.25 -8.04
C GLY A 40 3.61 -4.98 -7.07
N VAL A 41 3.87 -4.26 -5.97
CA VAL A 41 2.82 -3.88 -4.99
C VAL A 41 1.72 -3.05 -5.66
N LEU A 42 2.08 -2.07 -6.48
CA LEU A 42 1.09 -1.25 -7.18
C LEU A 42 0.24 -2.07 -8.17
N ALA A 43 0.84 -3.01 -8.89
CA ALA A 43 0.13 -3.88 -9.82
C ALA A 43 -0.83 -4.83 -9.08
N GLU A 44 -0.38 -5.44 -7.97
CA GLU A 44 -1.21 -6.28 -7.11
C GLU A 44 -2.44 -5.52 -6.62
N ILE A 45 -2.24 -4.34 -6.02
CA ILE A 45 -3.34 -3.51 -5.49
C ILE A 45 -4.31 -3.11 -6.62
N ASN A 46 -3.79 -2.60 -7.73
CA ASN A 46 -4.64 -2.17 -8.85
C ASN A 46 -5.42 -3.33 -9.47
N SER A 47 -4.80 -4.50 -9.62
CA SER A 47 -5.47 -5.67 -10.18
C SER A 47 -6.64 -6.11 -9.30
N ILE A 48 -6.42 -6.20 -7.98
CA ILE A 48 -7.48 -6.57 -7.04
C ILE A 48 -8.62 -5.54 -7.05
N ILE A 49 -8.30 -4.23 -7.02
CA ILE A 49 -9.31 -3.18 -7.13
C ILE A 49 -10.13 -3.34 -8.42
N ASN A 50 -9.49 -3.62 -9.55
CA ASN A 50 -10.19 -3.77 -10.84
C ASN A 50 -11.09 -5.01 -10.84
N GLN A 51 -10.64 -6.14 -10.30
CA GLN A 51 -11.47 -7.35 -10.16
C GLN A 51 -12.72 -7.10 -9.31
N TYR A 52 -12.62 -6.29 -8.26
CA TYR A 52 -13.78 -5.89 -7.46
C TYR A 52 -14.69 -4.89 -8.20
N LYS A 53 -14.13 -3.96 -8.98
CA LYS A 53 -14.93 -3.02 -9.79
C LYS A 53 -15.80 -3.71 -10.84
N GLU A 54 -15.35 -4.85 -11.37
CA GLU A 54 -16.14 -5.65 -12.31
C GLU A 54 -17.37 -6.26 -11.65
N GLN A 55 -17.32 -6.54 -10.35
CA GLN A 55 -18.40 -7.17 -9.58
C GLN A 55 -19.35 -6.15 -8.92
N TYR A 56 -18.82 -4.99 -8.54
CA TYR A 56 -19.55 -4.00 -7.76
C TYR A 56 -19.56 -2.64 -8.46
N LYS A 57 -20.75 -2.20 -8.87
CA LYS A 57 -20.96 -0.90 -9.54
C LYS A 57 -20.54 0.30 -8.68
N ASN A 58 -20.73 0.20 -7.36
CA ASN A 58 -20.39 1.24 -6.39
C ASN A 58 -19.33 0.69 -5.43
N LEU A 59 -18.06 0.90 -5.75
CA LEU A 59 -16.93 0.48 -4.92
C LEU A 59 -16.24 1.70 -4.30
N THR A 60 -16.21 1.75 -2.97
CA THR A 60 -15.38 2.70 -2.22
C THR A 60 -14.09 2.00 -1.82
N VAL A 61 -12.95 2.55 -2.22
CA VAL A 61 -11.63 2.06 -1.80
C VAL A 61 -11.08 3.01 -0.75
N VAL A 62 -10.73 2.46 0.42
CA VAL A 62 -10.10 3.21 1.51
C VAL A 62 -8.68 2.70 1.68
N LEU A 63 -7.70 3.61 1.67
CA LEU A 63 -6.30 3.31 1.94
C LEU A 63 -5.91 3.91 3.28
N THR A 64 -5.25 3.11 4.11
CA THR A 64 -4.81 3.48 5.46
C THR A 64 -3.48 2.80 5.78
N GLY A 65 -2.88 3.15 6.93
CA GLY A 65 -1.57 2.66 7.36
C GLY A 65 -0.41 3.60 6.99
N GLY A 66 0.81 3.24 7.44
CA GLY A 66 1.99 4.13 7.37
C GLY A 66 2.47 4.47 5.95
N ASP A 67 2.29 3.56 4.99
CA ASP A 67 2.74 3.74 3.61
C ASP A 67 1.71 4.49 2.73
N THR A 68 0.62 4.98 3.32
CA THR A 68 -0.50 5.59 2.58
C THR A 68 -0.04 6.73 1.69
N ASN A 69 0.83 7.63 2.16
CA ASN A 69 1.31 8.76 1.37
C ASN A 69 2.14 8.31 0.16
N PHE A 70 2.99 7.30 0.37
CA PHE A 70 3.80 6.74 -0.71
C PHE A 70 2.92 6.05 -1.77
N LEU A 71 1.87 5.34 -1.36
CA LEU A 71 1.01 4.60 -2.27
C LEU A 71 -0.07 5.46 -2.92
N SER A 72 -0.66 6.43 -2.21
CA SER A 72 -1.78 7.25 -2.68
C SER A 72 -1.43 8.10 -3.89
N GLU A 73 -0.24 8.70 -3.93
CA GLU A 73 0.28 9.45 -5.08
C GLU A 73 0.35 8.60 -6.35
N ARG A 74 0.51 7.29 -6.20
CA ARG A 74 0.79 6.33 -7.28
C ARG A 74 -0.46 5.56 -7.70
N LEU A 75 -1.42 5.41 -6.81
CA LEU A 75 -2.73 4.81 -7.07
C LEU A 75 -3.71 5.91 -7.52
N LYS A 76 -3.72 6.20 -8.83
CA LYS A 76 -4.54 7.28 -9.45
C LYS A 76 -6.06 7.10 -9.35
N ASN A 77 -6.54 6.00 -8.79
CA ASN A 77 -7.96 5.66 -8.75
C ASN A 77 -8.58 6.13 -7.43
N SER A 78 -9.85 6.50 -7.47
CA SER A 78 -10.78 6.93 -6.41
C SER A 78 -10.59 6.26 -5.03
N ILE A 79 -9.51 6.61 -4.35
CA ILE A 79 -9.11 6.04 -3.07
C ILE A 79 -9.13 7.16 -2.05
N PHE A 80 -9.86 6.94 -0.96
CA PHE A 80 -9.84 7.82 0.19
C PHE A 80 -8.70 7.39 1.11
N ALA A 81 -7.69 8.24 1.22
CA ALA A 81 -6.60 8.05 2.16
C ALA A 81 -7.02 8.56 3.55
N ASN A 82 -7.21 7.66 4.52
CA ASN A 82 -7.47 8.05 5.91
C ASN A 82 -6.50 7.32 6.86
N PRO A 83 -5.44 7.99 7.36
CA PRO A 83 -4.45 7.36 8.24
C PRO A 83 -5.01 6.97 9.62
N ASN A 84 -6.11 7.60 10.06
CA ASN A 84 -6.70 7.38 11.38
C ASN A 84 -7.92 6.45 11.33
N PHE A 85 -8.16 5.78 10.21
CA PHE A 85 -9.36 4.98 9.98
C PHE A 85 -9.66 3.97 11.11
N LEU A 86 -8.64 3.29 11.62
CA LEU A 86 -8.78 2.37 12.76
C LEU A 86 -9.18 3.11 14.05
N LEU A 87 -8.54 4.25 14.34
CA LEU A 87 -8.79 5.03 15.55
C LEU A 87 -10.21 5.63 15.54
N GLU A 88 -10.67 6.09 14.38
CA GLU A 88 -12.04 6.55 14.19
C GLU A 88 -13.04 5.42 14.45
N GLY A 89 -12.78 4.23 13.93
CA GLY A 89 -13.60 3.05 14.18
C GLY A 89 -13.66 2.68 15.67
N LEU A 90 -12.52 2.66 16.35
CA LEU A 90 -12.46 2.39 17.80
C LEU A 90 -13.22 3.44 18.62
N ASN A 91 -13.07 4.72 18.28
CA ASN A 91 -13.80 5.80 18.94
C ASN A 91 -15.31 5.70 18.69
N MET A 92 -15.74 5.32 17.48
CA MET A 92 -17.16 5.07 17.18
C MET A 92 -17.74 3.94 18.01
N ILE A 93 -16.99 2.84 18.18
CA ILE A 93 -17.39 1.71 19.05
C ILE A 93 -17.49 2.17 20.50
N LEU A 94 -16.54 2.97 21.00
CA LEU A 94 -16.58 3.51 22.35
C LEU A 94 -17.84 4.36 22.59
N ILE A 95 -18.09 5.35 21.70
CA ILE A 95 -19.25 6.24 21.80
C ILE A 95 -20.57 5.47 21.75
N TYR A 96 -20.66 4.44 20.91
CA TYR A 96 -21.86 3.62 20.80
C TYR A 96 -22.21 2.92 22.12
N ASN A 97 -21.20 2.34 22.79
CA ASN A 97 -21.42 1.64 24.05
C ASN A 97 -21.68 2.60 25.21
N SER A 98 -20.99 3.75 25.28
CA SER A 98 -21.24 4.77 26.33
C SER A 98 -22.61 5.46 26.25
N LYS A 99 -23.36 5.31 25.15
CA LYS A 99 -24.71 5.87 24.98
C LYS A 99 -25.83 4.88 25.26
N ASN A 100 -25.50 3.59 25.38
CA ASN A 100 -26.46 2.51 25.66
C ASN A 100 -26.48 2.09 27.14
N ASP A 101 -25.69 2.77 27.97
CA ASP A 101 -25.77 2.78 29.45
C ASP A 101 -26.47 4.07 29.91
#